data_AF-A0A948RIH5-F1
#
_entry.id   AF-A0A948RIH5-F1
#
_cell.length_a   1.000
_cell.length_b   1.000
_cell.length_c   1.000
_cell.angle_alpha   90.00
_cell.angle_beta   90.00
_cell.angle_gamma   90.00
#
_symmetry.space_group_name_H-M   'P 1'
#
loop_
_entity.id
_entity.type
_entity.pdbx_description
1 polymer ?
#
loop_
_entity_poly.entity_id
_entity_poly.type
_entity_poly.pdbx_seq_one_letter_code
_entity_poly.pdbx_strand_id
1 'polypeptide(L)'
;MTKLFRVFLVSLMFLGIIVAPVLAEQPTPAQLKQFWGQVEKGAITKDSLGKFLKGTEPTIKQPTSLQRSREIMGRNYFGIEEAISHFGVRPTADDVETLTNVPFSEQTLQECKDTYILIAVFPMSILDVRKVDNSFFYSSTGGWYKDEKFAENKGKTSWYLVKKTPVKNSTSKTWKEQQGLLADNEETPTARVVVYAIIGHYKNTGERLFEKIYARCSDLDSDGDRVYVGYFDSDGLRVDYYRDDSRFGSLGVSSSRKFN
;
A
#
# COMPACT_ATOMS: atom_id res chain seq x y z
N MET A 1 -38.81 -10.64 28.90
CA MET A 1 -37.78 -9.64 29.29
C MET A 1 -37.44 -8.69 28.12
N THR A 2 -38.43 -8.30 27.30
CA THR A 2 -38.21 -7.91 25.88
C THR A 2 -38.75 -6.53 25.51
N LYS A 3 -39.64 -5.94 26.34
CA LYS A 3 -40.12 -4.55 26.14
C LYS A 3 -39.28 -3.53 26.91
N LEU A 4 -38.88 -3.83 28.14
CA LEU A 4 -38.09 -2.92 28.98
C LEU A 4 -36.69 -2.63 28.40
N PHE A 5 -36.06 -3.65 27.78
CA PHE A 5 -34.74 -3.51 27.16
C PHE A 5 -34.75 -2.65 25.89
N ARG A 6 -35.85 -2.68 25.12
CA ARG A 6 -36.06 -1.83 23.94
C ARG A 6 -36.21 -0.36 24.33
N VAL A 7 -36.94 -0.07 25.40
CA VAL A 7 -37.15 1.30 25.89
C VAL A 7 -35.84 1.91 26.43
N PHE A 8 -35.01 1.10 27.08
CA PHE A 8 -33.74 1.55 27.66
C PHE A 8 -32.69 1.89 26.59
N LEU A 9 -32.55 1.08 25.52
CA LEU A 9 -31.60 1.37 24.44
C LEU A 9 -32.03 2.57 23.57
N VAL A 10 -33.33 2.73 23.33
CA VAL A 10 -33.86 3.90 22.61
C VAL A 10 -33.63 5.17 23.46
N SER A 11 -33.79 5.11 24.78
CA SER A 11 -33.46 6.27 25.64
C SER A 11 -31.98 6.64 25.62
N LEU A 12 -31.06 5.67 25.49
CA LEU A 12 -29.61 5.93 25.37
C LEU A 12 -29.20 6.49 24.00
N MET A 13 -29.97 6.22 22.94
CA MET A 13 -29.76 6.84 21.62
C MET A 13 -30.37 8.25 21.54
N PHE A 14 -31.37 8.57 22.37
CA PHE A 14 -32.01 9.89 22.42
C PHE A 14 -31.40 10.85 23.46
N LEU A 15 -30.87 10.35 24.58
CA LEU A 15 -30.01 11.15 25.47
C LEU A 15 -28.59 11.11 24.92
N GLY A 16 -28.13 12.20 24.30
CA GLY A 16 -26.80 12.36 23.71
C GLY A 16 -25.63 12.20 24.69
N ILE A 17 -25.39 10.98 25.16
CA ILE A 17 -24.20 10.57 25.91
C ILE A 17 -23.30 9.77 24.95
N ILE A 18 -22.93 10.39 23.84
CA ILE A 18 -21.68 10.10 23.12
C ILE A 18 -21.12 11.47 22.74
N VAL A 19 -20.11 11.90 23.50
CA VAL A 19 -19.37 13.13 23.22
C VAL A 19 -18.46 12.87 22.03
N ALA A 20 -18.89 13.29 20.83
CA ALA A 20 -18.04 13.76 19.73
C ALA A 20 -18.94 14.40 18.64
N PRO A 21 -18.65 15.63 18.16
CA PRO A 21 -19.52 16.34 17.24
C PRO A 21 -19.21 15.90 15.82
N VAL A 22 -19.98 14.94 15.31
CA VAL A 22 -20.28 14.85 13.89
C VAL A 22 -21.80 14.83 13.83
N LEU A 23 -22.39 15.70 13.00
CA LEU A 23 -23.82 15.71 12.69
C LEU A 23 -24.19 14.37 12.01
N ALA A 24 -24.25 13.30 12.79
CA ALA A 24 -24.84 12.04 12.36
C ALA A 24 -26.35 12.25 12.41
N GLU A 25 -26.97 12.31 11.24
CA GLU A 25 -28.43 12.32 11.13
C GLU A 25 -29.02 11.19 11.97
N GLN A 26 -30.04 11.50 12.76
CA GLN A 26 -30.77 10.51 13.55
C GLN A 26 -31.30 9.42 12.60
N PRO A 27 -31.10 8.12 12.93
CA PRO A 27 -31.54 7.03 12.05
C PRO A 27 -33.05 7.07 11.85
N THR A 28 -33.47 6.96 10.59
CA THR A 28 -34.89 6.97 10.20
C THR A 28 -35.63 5.76 10.79
N PRO A 29 -36.97 5.84 10.95
CA PRO A 29 -37.78 4.71 11.39
C PRO A 29 -37.60 3.44 10.53
N ALA A 30 -37.30 3.59 9.24
CA ALA A 30 -37.03 2.50 8.33
C ALA A 30 -35.69 1.80 8.65
N GLN A 31 -34.64 2.58 8.89
CA GLN A 31 -33.33 2.05 9.29
C GLN A 31 -33.40 1.34 10.64
N LEU A 32 -34.13 1.91 11.60
CA LEU A 32 -34.37 1.27 12.90
C LEU A 32 -35.14 -0.05 12.74
N LYS A 33 -36.17 -0.08 11.90
CA LYS A 33 -36.94 -1.32 11.63
C LYS A 33 -36.07 -2.39 10.99
N GLN A 34 -35.20 -2.03 10.05
CA GLN A 34 -34.28 -2.95 9.39
C GLN A 34 -33.23 -3.51 10.37
N PHE A 35 -32.64 -2.64 11.19
CA PHE A 35 -31.69 -3.04 12.23
C PHE A 35 -32.32 -4.04 13.21
N TRP A 36 -33.52 -3.75 13.73
CA TRP A 36 -34.21 -4.67 14.64
C TRP A 36 -34.60 -5.98 13.97
N GLY A 37 -34.93 -5.96 12.67
CA GLY A 37 -35.15 -7.18 11.89
C GLY A 37 -33.90 -8.06 11.79
N GLN A 38 -32.69 -7.50 11.77
CA GLN A 38 -31.44 -8.27 11.76
C GLN A 38 -31.12 -8.85 13.15
N VAL A 39 -31.42 -8.12 14.22
CA VAL A 39 -31.29 -8.62 15.61
C VAL A 39 -32.23 -9.79 15.87
N GLU A 40 -33.50 -9.68 15.45
CA GLU A 40 -34.50 -10.75 15.63
C GLU A 40 -34.18 -12.02 14.84
N LYS A 41 -33.57 -11.86 13.65
CA LYS A 41 -33.12 -12.98 12.81
C LYS A 41 -31.82 -13.62 13.29
N GLY A 42 -31.23 -13.15 14.40
CA GLY A 42 -29.98 -13.66 14.95
C GLY A 42 -28.72 -13.30 14.16
N ALA A 43 -28.86 -12.47 13.11
CA ALA A 43 -27.71 -11.99 12.32
C ALA A 43 -26.83 -11.01 13.13
N ILE A 44 -27.43 -10.31 14.10
CA ILE A 44 -26.72 -9.51 15.11
C ILE A 44 -26.94 -10.17 16.46
N THR A 45 -25.90 -10.80 17.00
CA THR A 45 -25.98 -11.45 18.32
C THR A 45 -25.85 -10.43 19.45
N LYS A 46 -26.39 -10.75 20.63
CA LYS A 46 -26.18 -9.95 21.85
C LYS A 46 -24.71 -9.76 22.19
N ASP A 47 -23.90 -10.77 21.86
CA ASP A 47 -22.46 -10.77 22.10
C ASP A 47 -21.73 -9.79 21.17
N SER A 48 -22.07 -9.79 19.88
CA SER A 48 -21.56 -8.83 18.89
C SER A 48 -21.93 -7.39 19.26
N LEU A 49 -23.21 -7.15 19.58
CA LEU A 49 -23.66 -5.83 20.03
C LEU A 49 -22.99 -5.41 21.34
N GLY A 50 -22.78 -6.34 22.26
CA GLY A 50 -22.07 -6.11 23.51
C GLY A 50 -20.59 -5.76 23.30
N LYS A 51 -19.92 -6.38 22.33
CA LYS A 51 -18.52 -6.08 21.97
C LYS A 51 -18.41 -4.72 21.27
N PHE A 52 -19.33 -4.39 20.38
CA PHE A 52 -19.42 -3.08 19.72
C PHE A 52 -19.61 -1.96 20.76
N LEU A 53 -20.58 -2.09 21.66
CA LEU A 53 -20.85 -1.10 22.72
C LEU A 53 -19.70 -0.96 23.73
N LYS A 54 -18.89 -2.01 23.92
CA LYS A 54 -17.70 -1.99 24.78
C LYS A 54 -16.44 -1.53 24.07
N GLY A 55 -16.50 -1.24 22.76
CA GLY A 55 -15.32 -0.84 21.97
C GLY A 55 -14.26 -1.94 21.83
N THR A 56 -14.65 -3.21 21.99
CA THR A 56 -13.74 -4.38 21.99
C THR A 56 -13.85 -5.23 20.73
N GLU A 57 -14.59 -4.80 19.70
CA GLU A 57 -14.41 -5.39 18.37
C GLU A 57 -13.07 -4.94 17.80
N PRO A 58 -12.34 -5.79 17.07
CA PRO A 58 -11.28 -5.29 16.20
C PRO A 58 -11.93 -4.31 15.24
N THR A 59 -11.64 -3.02 15.39
CA THR A 59 -12.07 -1.98 14.45
C THR A 59 -11.68 -2.45 13.06
N ILE A 60 -12.68 -2.84 12.25
CA ILE A 60 -12.48 -3.02 10.82
C ILE A 60 -12.00 -1.66 10.33
N LYS A 61 -10.70 -1.58 10.06
CA LYS A 61 -10.00 -0.39 9.61
C LYS A 61 -10.57 -0.06 8.23
N GLN A 62 -11.58 0.81 8.19
CA GLN A 62 -12.32 1.13 6.97
C GLN A 62 -11.36 1.65 5.89
N PRO A 63 -11.57 1.26 4.61
CA PRO A 63 -10.83 1.82 3.48
C PRO A 63 -10.93 3.34 3.45
N THR A 64 -9.85 4.01 3.05
CA THR A 64 -9.83 5.47 2.92
C THR A 64 -10.25 5.89 1.53
N SER A 65 -11.02 6.97 1.39
CA SER A 65 -11.36 7.50 0.06
C SER A 65 -10.10 7.99 -0.68
N LEU A 66 -10.16 8.06 -2.01
CA LEU A 66 -9.05 8.57 -2.84
C LEU A 66 -8.63 9.99 -2.43
N GLN A 67 -9.60 10.90 -2.33
CA GLN A 67 -9.34 12.29 -1.95
C GLN A 67 -8.68 12.37 -0.58
N ARG A 68 -9.21 11.65 0.41
CA ARG A 68 -8.65 11.69 1.76
C ARG A 68 -7.25 11.07 1.82
N SER A 69 -7.01 10.01 1.07
CA SER A 69 -5.68 9.38 0.96
C SER A 69 -4.66 10.34 0.35
N ARG A 70 -5.04 11.09 -0.69
CA ARG A 70 -4.22 12.14 -1.30
C ARG A 70 -3.90 13.26 -0.31
N GLU A 71 -4.89 13.74 0.45
CA GLU A 71 -4.70 14.77 1.48
C GLU A 71 -3.70 14.33 2.56
N ILE A 72 -3.80 13.08 3.05
CA ILE A 72 -2.93 12.55 4.11
C ILE A 72 -1.50 12.36 3.61
N MET A 73 -1.34 11.74 2.44
CA MET A 73 -0.04 11.36 1.89
C MET A 73 0.69 12.53 1.23
N GLY A 74 -0.04 13.56 0.80
CA GLY A 74 0.53 14.78 0.22
C GLY A 74 1.45 14.47 -0.97
N ARG A 75 2.70 14.91 -0.88
CA ARG A 75 3.70 14.69 -1.94
C ARG A 75 4.11 13.21 -2.12
N ASN A 76 3.80 12.36 -1.15
CA ASN A 76 4.08 10.93 -1.20
C ASN A 76 2.84 10.14 -1.69
N TYR A 77 1.92 10.81 -2.39
CA TYR A 77 0.81 10.19 -3.11
C TYR A 77 1.13 10.12 -4.61
N PHE A 78 0.89 8.97 -5.24
CA PHE A 78 0.95 8.79 -6.68
C PHE A 78 -0.24 7.93 -7.11
N GLY A 79 -1.30 8.56 -7.63
CA GLY A 79 -2.56 7.93 -7.99
C GLY A 79 -2.74 7.72 -9.48
N ILE A 80 -4.01 7.55 -9.88
CA ILE A 80 -4.41 7.30 -11.28
C ILE A 80 -3.97 8.45 -12.19
N GLU A 81 -4.18 9.70 -11.75
CA GLU A 81 -3.87 10.90 -12.54
C GLU A 81 -2.37 11.04 -12.81
N GLU A 82 -1.54 10.81 -11.78
CA GLU A 82 -0.08 10.83 -11.89
C GLU A 82 0.41 9.69 -12.79
N ALA A 83 -0.19 8.51 -12.69
CA ALA A 83 0.14 7.38 -13.57
C ALA A 83 -0.18 7.70 -15.03
N ILE A 84 -1.34 8.30 -15.33
CA ILE A 84 -1.71 8.71 -16.69
C ILE A 84 -0.72 9.76 -17.20
N SER A 85 -0.45 10.78 -16.40
CA SER A 85 0.42 11.90 -16.79
C SER A 85 1.86 11.48 -17.03
N HIS A 86 2.43 10.70 -16.11
CA HIS A 86 3.86 10.38 -16.12
C HIS A 86 4.21 9.09 -16.85
N PHE A 87 3.30 8.12 -16.90
CA PHE A 87 3.54 6.82 -17.55
C PHE A 87 2.68 6.60 -18.80
N GLY A 88 1.73 7.48 -19.11
CA GLY A 88 0.86 7.32 -20.27
C GLY A 88 -0.06 6.10 -20.18
N VAL A 89 -0.34 5.61 -18.96
CA VAL A 89 -1.24 4.48 -18.77
C VAL A 89 -2.64 4.84 -19.25
N ARG A 90 -3.37 3.82 -19.69
CA ARG A 90 -4.76 3.93 -20.10
C ARG A 90 -5.59 2.99 -19.22
N PRO A 91 -6.11 3.48 -18.08
CA PRO A 91 -6.86 2.65 -17.15
C PRO A 91 -8.08 2.03 -17.84
N THR A 92 -8.28 0.73 -17.62
CA THR A 92 -9.52 0.03 -17.95
C THR A 92 -10.59 0.29 -16.88
N ALA A 93 -11.83 -0.13 -17.13
CA ALA A 93 -12.89 -0.06 -16.11
C ALA A 93 -12.50 -0.86 -14.84
N ASP A 94 -11.95 -2.05 -15.01
CA ASP A 94 -11.49 -2.92 -13.92
C ASP A 94 -10.36 -2.27 -13.10
N ASP A 95 -9.44 -1.56 -13.78
CA ASP A 95 -8.38 -0.82 -13.10
C ASP A 95 -8.95 0.30 -12.22
N VAL A 96 -9.91 1.05 -12.76
CA VAL A 96 -10.58 2.14 -12.04
C VAL A 96 -11.36 1.60 -10.85
N GLU A 97 -12.10 0.50 -11.01
CA GLU A 97 -12.81 -0.16 -9.92
C GLU A 97 -11.84 -0.60 -8.81
N THR A 98 -10.75 -1.27 -9.19
CA THR A 98 -9.70 -1.73 -8.25
C THR A 98 -9.10 -0.56 -7.49
N LEU A 99 -8.78 0.54 -8.17
CA LEU A 99 -8.06 1.66 -7.58
C LEU A 99 -8.98 2.65 -6.86
N THR A 100 -10.30 2.58 -7.04
CA THR A 100 -11.26 3.45 -6.32
C THR A 100 -11.21 3.22 -4.81
N ASN A 101 -10.88 2.00 -4.37
CA ASN A 101 -10.79 1.65 -2.96
C ASN A 101 -9.32 1.57 -2.50
N VAL A 102 -8.87 2.53 -1.68
CA VAL A 102 -7.53 2.46 -1.07
C VAL A 102 -7.57 1.49 0.11
N PRO A 103 -6.83 0.35 0.07
CA PRO A 103 -6.93 -0.73 1.05
C PRO A 103 -6.17 -0.43 2.36
N PHE A 104 -5.97 0.84 2.68
CA PHE A 104 -5.27 1.29 3.88
C PHE A 104 -6.16 2.27 4.64
N SER A 105 -6.32 2.06 5.94
CA SER A 105 -7.03 3.02 6.79
C SER A 105 -6.28 4.33 6.93
N GLU A 106 -7.02 5.39 7.25
CA GLU A 106 -6.47 6.71 7.52
C GLU A 106 -5.39 6.67 8.60
N GLN A 107 -5.57 5.89 9.68
CA GLN A 107 -4.54 5.72 10.71
C GLN A 107 -3.23 5.17 10.11
N THR A 108 -3.30 4.11 9.30
CA THR A 108 -2.12 3.55 8.63
C THR A 108 -1.46 4.58 7.72
N LEU A 109 -2.25 5.35 6.96
CA LEU A 109 -1.72 6.39 6.10
C LEU A 109 -1.04 7.51 6.91
N GLN A 110 -1.63 7.94 8.02
CA GLN A 110 -1.04 8.95 8.91
C GLN A 110 0.28 8.48 9.51
N GLU A 111 0.38 7.21 9.93
CA GLU A 111 1.62 6.61 10.43
C GLU A 111 2.71 6.54 9.35
N CYS A 112 2.31 6.38 8.09
CA CYS A 112 3.23 6.10 6.98
C CYS A 112 3.57 7.33 6.14
N LYS A 113 2.83 8.44 6.26
CA LYS A 113 2.89 9.57 5.31
C LYS A 113 4.27 10.17 5.08
N ASP A 114 5.16 10.12 6.07
CA ASP A 114 6.51 10.69 5.98
C ASP A 114 7.58 9.69 5.52
N THR A 115 7.28 8.38 5.60
CA THR A 115 8.28 7.31 5.38
C THR A 115 7.92 6.35 4.25
N TYR A 116 6.70 6.42 3.71
CA TYR A 116 6.21 5.60 2.62
C TYR A 116 5.59 6.46 1.52
N ILE A 117 5.44 5.85 0.35
CA ILE A 117 4.71 6.37 -0.79
C ILE A 117 3.49 5.49 -1.01
N LEU A 118 2.31 6.10 -1.07
CA LEU A 118 1.09 5.42 -1.49
C LEU A 118 1.00 5.53 -3.02
N ILE A 119 1.07 4.39 -3.70
CA ILE A 119 1.17 4.34 -5.15
C ILE A 119 0.16 3.38 -5.80
N ALA A 120 -0.55 3.88 -6.81
CA ALA A 120 -1.38 3.08 -7.71
C ALA A 120 -0.51 2.49 -8.81
N VAL A 121 -0.19 1.19 -8.70
CA VAL A 121 0.67 0.50 -9.66
C VAL A 121 -0.22 -0.15 -10.72
N PHE A 122 -0.05 0.25 -11.98
CA PHE A 122 -0.71 -0.34 -13.14
C PHE A 122 0.05 -1.55 -13.69
N PRO A 123 -0.52 -2.31 -14.65
CA PRO A 123 0.13 -3.50 -15.24
C PRO A 123 1.26 -3.15 -16.21
N MET A 124 2.32 -2.53 -15.68
CA MET A 124 3.55 -2.18 -16.40
C MET A 124 4.70 -3.02 -15.88
N SER A 125 5.48 -3.57 -16.82
CA SER A 125 6.73 -4.24 -16.53
C SER A 125 7.87 -3.23 -16.30
N ILE A 126 9.03 -3.67 -15.79
CA ILE A 126 10.21 -2.80 -15.69
C ILE A 126 10.60 -2.28 -17.08
N LEU A 127 10.47 -3.13 -18.10
CA LEU A 127 10.73 -2.76 -19.49
C LEU A 127 9.74 -1.72 -20.02
N ASP A 128 8.46 -1.79 -19.64
CA ASP A 128 7.47 -0.80 -20.05
C ASP A 128 7.73 0.56 -19.40
N VAL A 129 8.05 0.59 -18.10
CA VAL A 129 8.43 1.84 -17.40
C VAL A 129 9.67 2.47 -18.06
N ARG A 130 10.67 1.66 -18.41
CA ARG A 130 11.87 2.14 -19.11
C ARG A 130 11.57 2.66 -20.52
N LYS A 131 10.62 2.06 -21.24
CA LYS A 131 10.24 2.53 -22.59
C LYS A 131 9.59 3.92 -22.57
N VAL A 132 8.91 4.30 -21.48
CA VAL A 132 8.33 5.64 -21.35
C VAL A 132 9.42 6.70 -21.34
N ASP A 133 10.46 6.49 -20.54
CA ASP A 133 11.59 7.40 -20.42
C ASP A 133 12.83 6.64 -19.96
N ASN A 134 13.69 6.29 -20.91
CA ASN A 134 14.87 5.48 -20.63
C ASN A 134 16.02 6.28 -20.02
N SER A 135 15.92 7.62 -19.99
CA SER A 135 16.96 8.50 -19.43
C SER A 135 17.11 8.33 -17.92
N PHE A 136 16.09 7.76 -17.25
CA PHE A 136 16.13 7.47 -15.81
C PHE A 136 16.69 6.10 -15.46
N PHE A 137 17.17 5.33 -16.43
CA PHE A 137 17.76 4.00 -16.21
C PHE A 137 19.23 4.01 -16.57
N TYR A 138 20.05 3.43 -15.71
CA TYR A 138 21.48 3.27 -15.96
C TYR A 138 21.74 2.50 -17.26
N SER A 139 21.01 1.41 -17.45
CA SER A 139 20.94 0.68 -18.73
C SER A 139 19.76 1.20 -19.55
N SER A 140 19.97 2.28 -20.32
CA SER A 140 18.92 2.93 -21.11
C SER A 140 18.35 2.04 -22.23
N THR A 141 19.17 1.18 -22.82
CA THR A 141 18.74 0.14 -23.77
C THR A 141 19.41 -1.19 -23.46
N GLY A 142 18.72 -2.31 -23.68
CA GLY A 142 19.26 -3.63 -23.36
C GLY A 142 19.47 -3.85 -21.85
N GLY A 143 20.69 -4.21 -21.44
CA GLY A 143 21.01 -4.62 -20.08
C GLY A 143 20.77 -6.11 -19.81
N TRP A 144 21.35 -6.62 -18.72
CA TRP A 144 21.29 -8.05 -18.37
C TRP A 144 19.86 -8.54 -18.17
N TYR A 145 18.99 -7.71 -17.59
CA TYR A 145 17.61 -8.07 -17.28
C TYR A 145 16.64 -7.95 -18.46
N LYS A 146 17.12 -7.61 -19.67
CA LYS A 146 16.21 -7.31 -20.80
C LYS A 146 15.38 -8.51 -21.24
N ASP A 147 15.91 -9.72 -21.07
CA ASP A 147 15.29 -10.99 -21.45
C ASP A 147 14.85 -11.79 -20.20
N GLU A 148 14.90 -11.17 -19.02
CA GLU A 148 14.54 -11.80 -17.75
C GLU A 148 13.03 -11.76 -17.51
N LYS A 149 12.46 -12.90 -17.09
CA LYS A 149 11.01 -13.03 -16.87
C LYS A 149 10.48 -12.05 -15.82
N PHE A 150 11.26 -11.75 -14.78
CA PHE A 150 10.85 -10.80 -13.75
C PHE A 150 10.71 -9.37 -14.33
N ALA A 151 11.56 -9.01 -15.29
CA ALA A 151 11.58 -7.68 -15.88
C ALA A 151 10.45 -7.46 -16.87
N GLU A 152 9.96 -8.52 -17.53
CA GLU A 152 8.78 -8.54 -18.41
C GLU A 152 7.46 -8.64 -17.65
N ASN A 153 7.49 -9.03 -16.36
CA ASN A 153 6.29 -9.24 -15.58
C ASN A 153 5.51 -7.93 -15.39
N LYS A 154 4.30 -7.89 -15.94
CA LYS A 154 3.37 -6.77 -15.81
C LYS A 154 2.51 -6.82 -14.57
N GLY A 155 2.47 -7.93 -13.84
CA GLY A 155 1.61 -8.17 -12.68
C GLY A 155 0.18 -7.64 -12.84
N LYS A 156 -0.40 -7.13 -11.75
CA LYS A 156 -1.78 -6.65 -11.70
C LYS A 156 -1.85 -5.23 -11.13
N THR A 157 -2.97 -4.58 -11.41
CA THR A 157 -3.32 -3.28 -10.84
C THR A 157 -3.57 -3.41 -9.34
N SER A 158 -2.92 -2.56 -8.53
CA SER A 158 -3.18 -2.50 -7.09
C SER A 158 -2.57 -1.26 -6.44
N TRP A 159 -3.01 -0.97 -5.22
CA TRP A 159 -2.37 0.01 -4.34
C TRP A 159 -1.20 -0.63 -3.60
N TYR A 160 -0.10 0.10 -3.47
CA TYR A 160 1.03 -0.27 -2.62
C TYR A 160 1.41 0.89 -1.72
N LEU A 161 1.86 0.58 -0.52
CA LEU A 161 2.43 1.55 0.41
C LEU A 161 3.91 1.17 0.61
N VAL A 162 4.79 1.75 -0.21
CA VAL A 162 6.21 1.35 -0.36
C VAL A 162 7.10 2.27 0.47
N LYS A 163 7.99 1.70 1.28
CA LYS A 163 8.91 2.47 2.13
C LYS A 163 9.94 3.22 1.27
N LYS A 164 10.22 4.49 1.61
CA LYS A 164 11.14 5.37 0.88
C LYS A 164 12.62 5.01 1.04
N THR A 165 12.94 4.23 2.06
CA THR A 165 14.29 3.77 2.39
C THR A 165 14.29 2.27 2.65
N PRO A 166 15.43 1.58 2.55
CA PRO A 166 15.50 0.19 2.97
C PRO A 166 15.12 0.03 4.43
N VAL A 167 14.72 -1.19 4.83
CA VAL A 167 14.46 -1.52 6.23
C VAL A 167 15.70 -1.18 7.07
N LYS A 168 15.49 -0.53 8.22
CA LYS A 168 16.58 -0.09 9.09
C LYS A 168 17.44 -1.27 9.51
N ASN A 169 18.76 -1.09 9.51
CA ASN A 169 19.74 -2.12 9.86
C ASN A 169 19.70 -3.38 8.96
N SER A 170 19.15 -3.29 7.75
CA SER A 170 19.07 -4.43 6.81
C SER A 170 20.32 -4.62 5.93
N THR A 171 21.29 -3.70 5.98
CA THR A 171 22.55 -3.82 5.23
C THR A 171 23.50 -4.85 5.85
N SER A 172 24.46 -5.35 5.06
CA SER A 172 25.46 -6.34 5.51
C SER A 172 24.83 -7.64 6.06
N LYS A 173 23.65 -7.99 5.56
CA LYS A 173 22.87 -9.16 5.97
C LYS A 173 22.55 -10.08 4.81
N THR A 174 22.41 -11.36 5.10
CA THR A 174 21.86 -12.32 4.16
C THR A 174 20.37 -12.04 3.94
N TRP A 175 19.79 -12.56 2.87
CA TRP A 175 18.36 -12.44 2.61
C TRP A 175 17.52 -12.94 3.79
N LYS A 176 17.86 -14.11 4.36
CA LYS A 176 17.17 -14.67 5.53
C LYS A 176 17.21 -13.74 6.74
N GLU A 177 18.36 -13.14 7.03
CA GLU A 177 18.50 -12.17 8.12
C GLU A 177 17.70 -10.89 7.85
N GLN A 178 17.63 -10.44 6.59
CA GLN A 178 16.85 -9.27 6.20
C GLN A 178 15.34 -9.51 6.33
N GLN A 179 14.85 -10.69 5.94
CA GLN A 179 13.44 -11.04 6.11
C GLN A 179 13.03 -11.04 7.59
N GLY A 180 13.93 -11.43 8.49
CA GLY A 180 13.71 -11.35 9.94
C GLY A 180 13.64 -9.93 10.52
N LEU A 181 13.88 -8.88 9.73
CA LEU A 181 13.76 -7.47 10.15
C LEU A 181 12.46 -6.81 9.70
N LEU A 182 11.69 -7.46 8.82
CA LEU A 182 10.38 -6.95 8.41
C LEU A 182 9.42 -7.03 9.58
N ALA A 183 8.58 -6.00 9.74
CA ALA A 183 7.46 -6.09 10.66
C ALA A 183 6.43 -7.11 10.14
N ASP A 184 5.59 -7.66 11.04
CA ASP A 184 4.59 -8.67 10.67
C ASP A 184 3.65 -8.21 9.54
N ASN A 185 3.36 -6.90 9.49
CA ASN A 185 2.52 -6.26 8.49
C ASN A 185 3.29 -5.68 7.30
N GLU A 186 4.55 -6.07 7.13
CA GLU A 186 5.39 -5.72 5.99
C GLU A 186 5.74 -6.96 5.16
N GLU A 187 5.98 -6.72 3.88
CA GLU A 187 6.49 -7.70 2.93
C GLU A 187 7.53 -7.07 2.02
N THR A 188 8.33 -7.89 1.35
CA THR A 188 9.26 -7.39 0.33
C THR A 188 8.54 -7.26 -1.03
N PRO A 189 8.35 -6.06 -1.58
CA PRO A 189 7.73 -5.88 -2.89
C PRO A 189 8.59 -6.45 -4.02
N THR A 190 7.96 -6.66 -5.17
CA THR A 190 8.66 -7.02 -6.42
C THR A 190 9.46 -5.83 -6.95
N ALA A 191 10.53 -6.10 -7.70
CA ALA A 191 11.35 -5.13 -8.39
C ALA A 191 10.51 -4.26 -9.33
N ARG A 192 9.48 -4.81 -9.98
CA ARG A 192 8.56 -4.00 -10.78
C ARG A 192 7.85 -2.92 -9.96
N VAL A 193 7.39 -3.26 -8.76
CA VAL A 193 6.69 -2.32 -7.86
C VAL A 193 7.67 -1.26 -7.37
N VAL A 194 8.88 -1.66 -6.97
CA VAL A 194 9.89 -0.71 -6.47
C VAL A 194 10.39 0.22 -7.58
N VAL A 195 10.65 -0.28 -8.79
CA VAL A 195 11.01 0.55 -9.96
C VAL A 195 9.89 1.52 -10.29
N TYR A 196 8.65 1.05 -10.36
CA TYR A 196 7.49 1.90 -10.64
C TYR A 196 7.35 3.01 -9.58
N ALA A 197 7.56 2.69 -8.30
CA ALA A 197 7.55 3.64 -7.20
C ALA A 197 8.69 4.67 -7.28
N ILE A 198 9.94 4.24 -7.53
CA ILE A 198 11.08 5.15 -7.63
C ILE A 198 10.90 6.13 -8.79
N ILE A 199 10.60 5.62 -9.99
CA ILE A 199 10.46 6.47 -11.18
C ILE A 199 9.22 7.35 -11.08
N GLY A 200 8.09 6.81 -10.61
CA GLY A 200 6.84 7.57 -10.47
C GLY A 200 7.01 8.72 -9.48
N HIS A 201 7.58 8.42 -8.30
CA HIS A 201 7.84 9.44 -7.28
C HIS A 201 8.78 10.53 -7.78
N TYR A 202 9.86 10.15 -8.48
CA TYR A 202 10.79 11.12 -9.05
C TYR A 202 10.14 11.99 -10.12
N LYS A 203 9.36 11.42 -11.05
CA LYS A 203 8.67 12.21 -12.08
C LYS A 203 7.64 13.17 -11.48
N ASN A 204 7.02 12.81 -10.37
CA ASN A 204 6.03 13.64 -9.68
C ASN A 204 6.66 14.73 -8.78
N THR A 205 7.83 14.48 -8.18
CA THR A 205 8.37 15.32 -7.10
C THR A 205 9.78 15.84 -7.32
N GLY A 206 10.56 15.24 -8.22
CA GLY A 206 12.00 15.46 -8.39
C GLY A 206 12.87 14.80 -7.32
N GLU A 207 12.30 14.12 -6.32
CA GLU A 207 13.05 13.47 -5.24
C GLU A 207 13.59 12.09 -5.67
N ARG A 208 14.91 11.88 -5.49
CA ARG A 208 15.57 10.59 -5.77
C ARG A 208 15.51 9.69 -4.55
N LEU A 209 14.78 8.58 -4.65
CA LEU A 209 14.77 7.53 -3.65
C LEU A 209 15.94 6.58 -3.87
N PHE A 210 16.49 6.01 -2.79
CA PHE A 210 17.58 5.02 -2.85
C PHE A 210 18.83 5.52 -3.62
N GLU A 211 19.16 6.81 -3.57
CA GLU A 211 20.23 7.42 -4.38
C GLU A 211 21.62 6.78 -4.13
N LYS A 212 21.90 6.29 -2.93
CA LYS A 212 23.23 5.77 -2.53
C LYS A 212 23.19 4.36 -1.94
N ILE A 213 22.08 3.65 -2.17
CA ILE A 213 21.85 2.35 -1.53
C ILE A 213 20.99 1.47 -2.44
N TYR A 214 21.21 0.16 -2.36
CA TYR A 214 20.37 -0.84 -2.99
C TYR A 214 19.37 -1.43 -2.00
N ALA A 215 18.23 -1.87 -2.51
CA ALA A 215 17.22 -2.61 -1.79
C ALA A 215 16.85 -3.88 -2.56
N ARG A 216 17.03 -5.04 -1.93
CA ARG A 216 16.53 -6.32 -2.45
C ARG A 216 15.01 -6.29 -2.58
N CYS A 217 14.53 -6.92 -3.63
CA CYS A 217 13.12 -7.13 -3.97
C CYS A 217 12.78 -8.62 -3.88
N SER A 218 11.52 -9.01 -4.01
CA SER A 218 11.13 -10.43 -3.91
C SER A 218 11.38 -11.26 -5.17
N ASP A 219 11.78 -10.65 -6.29
CA ASP A 219 12.06 -11.36 -7.54
C ASP A 219 13.39 -12.12 -7.51
N LEU A 220 13.47 -13.15 -8.35
CA LEU A 220 14.67 -13.90 -8.68
C LEU A 220 14.93 -13.77 -10.19
N ASP A 221 16.20 -13.78 -10.58
CA ASP A 221 16.60 -13.96 -11.98
C ASP A 221 16.57 -15.44 -12.40
N SER A 222 16.99 -15.72 -13.63
CA SER A 222 17.04 -17.09 -14.18
C SER A 222 18.01 -18.02 -13.44
N ASP A 223 19.02 -17.47 -12.77
CA ASP A 223 20.04 -18.22 -12.04
C ASP A 223 19.66 -18.43 -10.56
N GLY A 224 18.55 -17.84 -10.13
CA GLY A 224 18.03 -17.93 -8.77
C GLY A 224 18.64 -16.89 -7.83
N ASP A 225 19.29 -15.86 -8.36
CA ASP A 225 19.83 -14.75 -7.58
C ASP A 225 18.79 -13.65 -7.37
N ARG A 226 18.90 -12.96 -6.23
CA ARG A 226 17.93 -11.98 -5.75
C ARG A 226 18.09 -10.66 -6.48
N VAL A 227 17.02 -10.22 -7.11
CA VAL A 227 16.99 -8.90 -7.76
C VAL A 227 16.97 -7.81 -6.70
N TYR A 228 17.77 -6.76 -6.92
CA TYR A 228 17.75 -5.54 -6.14
C TYR A 228 17.76 -4.30 -7.03
N VAL A 229 17.26 -3.20 -6.47
CA VAL A 229 17.13 -1.93 -7.18
C VAL A 229 17.61 -0.79 -6.31
N GLY A 230 18.11 0.28 -6.92
CA GLY A 230 18.58 1.46 -6.18
C GLY A 230 19.74 2.15 -6.87
N TYR A 231 20.57 2.83 -6.08
CA TYR A 231 21.60 3.74 -6.58
C TYR A 231 21.06 4.67 -7.67
N PHE A 232 19.91 5.30 -7.40
CA PHE A 232 19.25 6.18 -8.36
C PHE A 232 19.84 7.58 -8.33
N ASP A 233 21.04 7.72 -8.87
CA ASP A 233 21.80 8.97 -8.96
C ASP A 233 21.72 9.58 -10.38
N SER A 234 22.64 10.50 -10.69
CA SER A 234 22.71 11.16 -12.00
C SER A 234 22.89 10.20 -13.18
N ASP A 235 23.41 9.01 -12.95
CA ASP A 235 23.62 8.00 -13.99
C ASP A 235 22.36 7.16 -14.24
N GLY A 236 21.33 7.30 -13.41
CA GLY A 236 20.04 6.61 -13.54
C GLY A 236 19.89 5.40 -12.62
N LEU A 237 18.68 4.83 -12.63
CA LEU A 237 18.28 3.75 -11.73
C LEU A 237 18.96 2.45 -12.15
N ARG A 238 19.56 1.77 -11.18
CA ARG A 238 20.20 0.47 -11.37
C ARG A 238 19.27 -0.66 -10.92
N VAL A 239 19.25 -1.71 -11.73
CA VAL A 239 18.62 -3.01 -11.45
C VAL A 239 19.71 -4.05 -11.63
N ASP A 240 19.92 -4.88 -10.62
CA ASP A 240 21.04 -5.80 -10.54
C ASP A 240 20.64 -6.98 -9.62
N TYR A 241 21.53 -7.96 -9.41
CA TYR A 241 21.23 -9.21 -8.72
C TYR A 241 22.36 -9.64 -7.78
N TYR A 242 21.99 -10.30 -6.67
CA TYR A 242 22.97 -10.83 -5.73
C TYR A 242 22.46 -12.10 -5.06
N ARG A 243 23.38 -13.01 -4.76
CA ARG A 243 23.06 -14.24 -4.01
C ARG A 243 22.46 -13.93 -2.64
N ASP A 244 21.52 -14.78 -2.21
CA ASP A 244 20.81 -14.65 -0.94
C ASP A 244 21.73 -14.81 0.29
N ASP A 245 22.81 -15.58 0.18
CA ASP A 245 23.80 -15.84 1.24
C ASP A 245 24.85 -14.72 1.39
N SER A 246 24.93 -13.84 0.39
CA SER A 246 25.98 -12.83 0.29
C SER A 246 25.59 -11.56 1.06
N ARG A 247 26.60 -10.92 1.66
CA ARG A 247 26.45 -9.72 2.50
C ARG A 247 27.16 -8.55 1.81
N PHE A 248 26.42 -7.48 1.53
CA PHE A 248 26.99 -6.27 0.94
C PHE A 248 26.61 -5.03 1.77
N GLY A 249 27.58 -4.14 1.99
CA GLY A 249 27.46 -2.98 2.89
C GLY A 249 26.41 -1.97 2.45
N SER A 250 26.15 -1.89 1.15
CA SER A 250 25.20 -0.98 0.52
C SER A 250 23.91 -1.68 0.05
N LEU A 251 23.62 -2.89 0.55
CA LEU A 251 22.46 -3.70 0.14
C LEU A 251 21.52 -3.96 1.30
N GLY A 252 20.45 -3.19 1.39
CA GLY A 252 19.34 -3.44 2.30
C GLY A 252 18.23 -4.29 1.66
N VAL A 253 17.05 -4.31 2.30
CA VAL A 253 15.83 -4.91 1.76
C VAL A 253 14.73 -3.85 1.63
N SER A 254 13.98 -3.90 0.53
CA SER A 254 12.79 -3.07 0.32
C SER A 254 11.63 -3.57 1.19
N SER A 255 10.64 -2.72 1.42
CA SER A 255 9.48 -3.07 2.23
C SER A 255 8.24 -2.32 1.76
N SER A 256 7.10 -3.01 1.78
CA SER A 256 5.77 -2.45 1.61
C SER A 256 4.82 -2.96 2.68
N ARG A 257 3.81 -2.16 3.02
CA ARG A 257 2.76 -2.59 3.96
C ARG A 257 1.80 -3.55 3.27
N LYS A 258 1.50 -4.67 3.95
CA LYS A 258 0.46 -5.63 3.52
C LYS A 258 -0.92 -5.00 3.60
N PHE A 259 -1.85 -5.52 2.80
CA PHE A 259 -3.28 -5.28 3.02
C PHE A 259 -3.67 -5.89 4.36
N ASN A 260 -4.41 -5.13 5.17
CA ASN A 260 -5.05 -5.65 6.37
C ASN A 260 -6.46 -6.14 6.02
#